data_AF-A0A166FMU7-F1
#
_entry.id   AF-A0A166FMU7-F1
#
_cell.length_a   1.000
_cell.length_b   1.000
_cell.length_c   1.000
_cell.angle_alpha   90.00
_cell.angle_beta   90.00
_cell.angle_gamma   90.00
#
_symmetry.space_group_name_H-M   'P 1'
#
loop_
_entity.id
_entity.type
_entity.pdbx_description
1 polymer ?
#
loop_
_entity_poly.entity_id
_entity_poly.type
_entity_poly.pdbx_seq_one_letter_code
_entity_poly.pdbx_strand_id
1 'polypeptide(L)' 'MSSQQTGDQWVEPPDSHYYASFGGWKNFMLSYGLKPWNDDDVYEGKQILQGMKDGDKFAWEEEQKEKAAAAAAGRK' A
#
# COMPACT_ATOMS: atom_id res chain seq x y z
N MET A 1 -4.00 24.76 -23.24
CA MET A 1 -3.64 23.38 -22.86
C MET A 1 -3.89 23.27 -21.37
N SER A 2 -5.06 22.71 -21.01
CA SER A 2 -5.54 22.70 -19.62
C SER A 2 -4.68 21.75 -18.79
N SER A 3 -3.89 22.31 -17.89
CA SER A 3 -3.25 21.59 -16.79
C SER A 3 -4.35 21.11 -15.86
N GLN A 4 -4.66 19.81 -15.89
CA GLN A 4 -5.54 19.20 -14.91
C GLN A 4 -4.70 18.91 -13.66
N GLN A 5 -4.91 19.72 -12.63
CA GLN A 5 -4.45 19.45 -11.28
C GLN A 5 -5.18 18.21 -10.76
N THR A 6 -4.50 17.06 -10.73
CA THR A 6 -5.01 15.84 -10.07
C THR A 6 -4.77 15.98 -8.57
N GLY A 7 -5.72 16.62 -7.88
CA GLY A 7 -5.70 16.73 -6.41
C GLY A 7 -6.07 15.40 -5.76
N ASP A 8 -5.25 14.98 -4.79
CA ASP A 8 -5.64 14.10 -3.66
C ASP A 8 -6.27 12.73 -4.00
N GLN A 9 -5.88 12.08 -5.10
CA GLN A 9 -6.27 10.68 -5.35
C GLN A 9 -5.21 9.71 -4.82
N TRP A 10 -5.62 8.71 -4.03
CA TRP A 10 -4.74 7.60 -3.66
C TRP A 10 -4.23 6.88 -4.91
N VAL A 11 -2.91 6.75 -5.00
CA VAL A 11 -2.22 5.94 -6.01
C VAL A 11 -1.58 4.78 -5.27
N GLU A 12 -2.03 3.57 -5.57
CA GLU A 12 -1.44 2.36 -4.99
C GLU A 12 0.05 2.30 -5.34
N PRO A 13 0.95 2.16 -4.34
CA PRO A 13 2.36 1.98 -4.59
C PRO A 13 2.62 0.70 -5.41
N PRO A 14 3.68 0.67 -6.24
CA PRO A 14 4.06 -0.56 -6.92
C PRO A 14 4.42 -1.65 -5.90
N ASP A 15 4.21 -2.92 -6.24
CA ASP A 15 4.52 -4.08 -5.38
C ASP A 15 5.93 -4.02 -4.80
N SER A 16 6.89 -3.51 -5.59
CA SER A 16 8.27 -3.36 -5.16
C SER A 16 8.48 -2.46 -3.97
N HIS A 17 7.59 -1.50 -3.74
CA HIS A 17 7.61 -0.65 -2.56
C HIS A 17 7.60 -1.48 -1.26
N TYR A 18 6.74 -2.51 -1.22
CA TYR A 18 6.51 -3.33 -0.03
C TYR A 18 7.65 -4.31 0.26
N TYR A 19 8.26 -4.87 -0.78
CA TYR A 19 9.37 -5.81 -0.62
C TYR A 19 10.77 -5.19 -0.83
N ALA A 20 10.87 -3.88 -1.08
CA ALA A 20 12.15 -3.21 -1.29
C ALA A 20 13.05 -3.32 -0.06
N SER A 21 12.49 -3.11 1.13
CA SER A 21 13.21 -3.20 2.42
C SER A 21 13.72 -4.61 2.72
N PHE A 22 13.05 -5.63 2.18
CA PHE A 22 13.47 -7.03 2.29
C PHE A 22 14.60 -7.38 1.30
N GLY A 23 14.93 -6.50 0.35
CA GLY A 23 15.90 -6.78 -0.72
C GLY A 23 15.27 -7.51 -1.91
N GLY A 24 13.97 -7.32 -2.15
CA GLY A 24 13.26 -7.89 -3.30
C GLY A 24 12.29 -9.01 -2.92
N TRP A 25 11.46 -9.40 -3.89
CA TRP A 25 10.42 -10.42 -3.75
C TRP A 25 10.92 -11.74 -3.14
N LYS A 26 12.08 -12.25 -3.59
CA LYS A 26 12.63 -13.51 -3.08
C LYS A 26 12.96 -13.46 -1.60
N ASN A 27 13.61 -12.39 -1.16
CA ASN A 27 13.99 -12.24 0.25
C ASN A 27 12.79 -11.94 1.14
N PHE A 28 11.79 -11.20 0.61
CA PHE A 28 10.50 -11.05 1.26
C PHE A 28 9.86 -12.42 1.53
N MET A 29 9.68 -13.25 0.49
CA MET A 29 9.13 -14.59 0.67
C MET A 29 9.91 -15.42 1.70
N LEU A 30 11.24 -15.43 1.59
CA LEU A 30 12.09 -16.16 2.53
C LEU A 30 11.97 -15.66 3.98
N SER A 31 11.77 -14.35 4.20
CA SER A 31 11.55 -13.78 5.53
C SER A 31 10.24 -14.22 6.18
N TYR A 32 9.23 -14.56 5.37
CA TYR A 32 7.96 -15.15 5.82
C TYR A 32 7.98 -16.68 5.81
N GLY A 33 9.13 -17.32 5.54
CA GLY A 33 9.26 -18.78 5.48
C GLY A 33 8.65 -19.42 4.23
N LEU A 34 8.31 -18.62 3.22
CA LEU A 34 7.69 -19.05 1.97
C LEU A 34 8.76 -19.43 0.93
N LYS A 35 8.52 -20.49 0.15
CA LYS A 35 9.44 -20.95 -0.90
C LYS A 35 9.10 -20.29 -2.24
N PRO A 36 9.98 -19.46 -2.83
CA PRO A 36 9.72 -18.76 -4.10
C PRO A 36 9.54 -19.65 -5.34
N TRP A 37 9.82 -20.95 -5.22
CA TRP A 37 9.68 -21.94 -6.28
C TRP A 37 8.47 -22.86 -6.09
N ASN A 38 7.67 -22.64 -5.05
CA ASN A 38 6.41 -23.34 -4.82
C ASN A 38 5.26 -22.38 -5.14
N ASP A 39 4.34 -22.80 -6.01
CA ASP A 39 3.26 -21.92 -6.47
C ASP A 39 2.24 -21.59 -5.37
N ASP A 40 1.98 -22.51 -4.43
CA ASP A 40 1.08 -22.28 -3.29
C ASP A 40 1.68 -21.22 -2.35
N ASP A 41 2.98 -21.32 -2.06
CA ASP A 41 3.70 -20.35 -1.25
C ASP A 41 3.80 -18.98 -1.96
N VAL A 42 3.94 -18.96 -3.30
CA VAL A 42 3.88 -17.73 -4.11
C VAL A 42 2.50 -17.08 -4.01
N TYR A 43 1.42 -17.89 -4.05
CA TYR A 43 0.07 -17.38 -3.86
C TYR A 43 -0.11 -16.78 -2.47
N GLU A 44 0.34 -17.47 -1.43
CA GLU A 44 0.30 -16.96 -0.05
C GLU A 44 1.09 -15.65 0.09
N GLY A 45 2.29 -15.57 -0.47
CA GLY A 45 3.09 -14.34 -0.46
C GLY A 45 2.38 -13.16 -1.13
N LYS A 46 1.62 -13.41 -2.20
CA LYS A 46 0.80 -12.39 -2.86
C LYS A 46 -0.38 -11.96 -2.00
N GLN A 47 -0.99 -12.87 -1.23
CA GLN A 47 -2.05 -12.51 -0.28
C GLN A 47 -1.52 -11.63 0.85
N ILE A 48 -0.33 -11.93 1.38
CA ILE A 48 0.33 -11.08 2.39
C ILE A 48 0.59 -9.69 1.81
N LEU A 49 1.15 -9.62 0.60
CA LEU A 49 1.40 -8.35 -0.09
C LEU A 49 0.11 -7.55 -0.29
N GLN A 50 -0.99 -8.20 -0.68
CA GLN A 50 -2.29 -7.55 -0.82
C GLN A 50 -2.78 -6.98 0.52
N GLY A 51 -2.64 -7.73 1.62
CA GLY A 51 -3.01 -7.24 2.95
C GLY A 51 -2.21 -6.00 3.38
N MET A 52 -0.94 -5.90 3.00
CA MET A 52 -0.13 -4.70 3.26
C MET A 52 -0.65 -3.48 2.46
N LYS A 53 -1.00 -3.68 1.19
CA LYS A 53 -1.59 -2.63 0.34
C LYS A 53 -2.92 -2.13 0.86
N ASP A 54 -3.77 -3.06 1.28
CA ASP A 54 -5.07 -2.74 1.84
C ASP A 54 -4.88 -1.91 3.12
N GLY A 55 -3.93 -2.30 3.99
CA GLY A 55 -3.57 -1.54 5.20
C GLY A 55 -3.13 -0.10 4.91
N ASP A 56 -2.23 0.10 3.94
CA ASP A 56 -1.79 1.45 3.53
C ASP A 56 -2.94 2.30 3.02
N LYS A 57 -3.82 1.69 2.21
CA LYS A 57 -5.01 2.37 1.67
C LYS A 57 -5.96 2.79 2.79
N PHE A 58 -6.24 1.90 3.75
CA PHE A 58 -7.09 2.23 4.89
C PHE A 58 -6.51 3.36 5.73
N ALA A 59 -5.20 3.33 6.01
CA ALA A 59 -4.53 4.40 6.74
C ALA A 59 -4.65 5.75 6.02
N TRP A 60 -4.45 5.78 4.70
CA TRP A 60 -4.63 7.00 3.90
C TRP A 60 -6.07 7.52 3.97
N GLU A 61 -7.07 6.65 3.87
CA GLU A 61 -8.49 7.03 3.97
C GLU A 61 -8.84 7.63 5.34
N GLU A 62 -8.30 7.06 6.43
CA GLU A 62 -8.49 7.60 7.79
C GLU A 62 -7.83 8.97 7.97
N GLU A 63 -6.59 9.15 7.50
CA GLU A 63 -5.90 10.45 7.53
C GLU A 63 -6.67 11.52 6.74
N GLN A 64 -7.19 11.18 5.55
CA GLN A 64 -8.01 12.12 4.79
C GLN A 64 -9.32 12.47 5.50
N LYS A 65 -9.94 11.52 6.18
CA LYS A 65 -11.15 11.76 6.97
C LYS A 65 -10.87 12.69 8.15
N GLU A 66 -9.76 12.51 8.85
CA GLU A 66 -9.34 13.40 9.94
C GLU A 66 -9.01 14.81 9.43
N LYS A 67 -8.26 14.91 8.33
CA LYS A 67 -7.94 16.18 7.67
C LYS A 67 -9.19 16.91 7.18
N ALA A 68 -10.16 16.18 6.62
CA ALA A 68 -11.45 16.73 6.20
C ALA A 68 -12.27 17.21 7.42
N ALA A 69 -12.29 16.44 8.51
CA ALA A 69 -12.95 16.84 9.75
C ALA A 69 -12.30 18.10 10.37
N ALA A 70 -10.97 18.17 10.41
CA ALA A 70 -10.22 19.33 10.89
C ALA A 70 -10.48 20.57 10.01
N ALA A 71 -10.50 20.40 8.68
CA ALA A 71 -10.82 21.49 7.74
C ALA A 71 -12.27 21.99 7.88
N ALA A 72 -13.20 21.15 8.31
CA ALA A 72 -14.57 21.55 8.63
C ALA A 72 -14.67 22.27 9.99
N ALA A 73 -13.87 21.87 10.98
CA ALA A 73 -13.85 22.47 12.31
C ALA A 73 -13.20 23.86 12.35
N GLY A 74 -12.19 24.12 11.50
CA GLY A 74 -11.49 25.40 11.41
C GLY A 74 -12.25 26.53 10.68
N ARG A 75 -13.46 26.28 10.15
CA ARG A 75 -14.32 27.28 9.50
C ARG A 75 -15.38 27.86 10.44
N LYS A 76 -15.04 28.10 11.71
CA LYS A 76 -15.93 28.74 12.69
C LYS A 76 -15.32 30.00 13.26
#